data_AF-A0AAW2JUH6-F1
#
_entry.id   AF-A0AAW2JUH6-F1
#
_cell.length_a   1.000
_cell.length_b   1.000
_cell.length_c   1.000
_cell.angle_alpha   90.00
_cell.angle_beta   90.00
_cell.angle_gamma   90.00
#
_symmetry.space_group_name_H-M   'P 1'
#
loop_
_entity.id
_entity.type
_entity.pdbx_description
1 polymer ?
#
loop_
_entity_poly.entity_id
_entity_poly.type
_entity_poly.pdbx_seq_one_letter_code
_entity_poly.pdbx_strand_id
1 'polypeptide(L)'
;MDGQNFKLNCLRDKEMDVSASAFVDKVAECSNETETVQISDQGEPSVSTMLMNFTNDFDPYEALSTPLYQTATFKQPSATEYGPYDYTRSGNPTRDALERLLAKLD
;
A
#
# COMPACT_ATOMS: atom_id res chain seq x y z
N MET A 1 17.29 6.78 -46.53
CA MET A 1 17.03 7.61 -45.34
C MET A 1 17.39 6.73 -44.16
N ASP A 2 18.69 6.65 -43.88
CA ASP A 2 19.24 5.65 -42.98
C ASP A 2 19.20 6.20 -41.55
N GLY A 3 18.32 5.65 -40.73
CA GLY A 3 18.16 6.04 -39.33
C GLY A 3 19.34 5.54 -38.51
N GLN A 4 20.18 6.46 -38.04
CA GLN A 4 21.25 6.14 -37.09
C GLN A 4 20.63 5.76 -35.74
N ASN A 5 20.93 4.55 -35.28
CA ASN A 5 20.52 4.05 -33.98
C ASN A 5 21.35 4.71 -32.88
N PHE A 6 20.76 5.53 -32.04
CA PHE A 6 21.44 6.08 -30.86
C PHE A 6 21.40 5.05 -29.72
N LYS A 7 22.51 4.34 -29.55
CA LYS A 7 22.70 3.39 -28.45
C LYS A 7 23.38 4.10 -27.28
N LEU A 8 22.65 4.31 -26.18
CA LEU A 8 23.21 4.81 -24.92
C LEU A 8 23.82 3.65 -24.13
N ASN A 9 25.14 3.63 -24.02
CA ASN A 9 25.88 2.72 -23.13
C ASN A 9 26.20 3.46 -21.83
N CYS A 10 25.30 3.41 -20.85
CA CYS A 10 25.61 3.86 -19.50
C CYS A 10 25.93 2.63 -18.64
N LEU A 11 27.17 2.15 -18.73
CA LEU A 11 27.72 1.17 -17.82
C LEU A 11 28.33 1.92 -16.62
N ARG A 12 27.73 1.76 -15.44
CA ARG A 12 28.41 2.06 -14.19
C ARG A 12 27.94 1.08 -13.13
N ASP A 13 28.47 -0.14 -13.23
CA ASP A 13 28.58 -1.02 -12.07
C ASP A 13 29.55 -0.35 -11.10
N LYS A 14 29.02 0.20 -10.01
CA LYS A 14 29.78 0.33 -8.79
C LYS A 14 28.96 -0.36 -7.71
N GLU A 15 29.27 -1.63 -7.55
CA GLU A 15 28.94 -2.46 -6.42
C GLU A 15 29.19 -1.68 -5.12
N MET A 16 28.16 -1.52 -4.30
CA MET A 16 28.25 -0.87 -3.00
C MET A 16 28.01 -1.96 -1.96
N ASP A 17 29.10 -2.47 -1.40
CA ASP A 17 29.08 -3.50 -0.38
C ASP A 17 28.73 -2.86 0.96
N VAL A 18 27.44 -2.83 1.31
CA VAL A 18 26.95 -2.44 2.64
C VAL A 18 27.02 -3.67 3.55
N SER A 19 28.22 -3.94 4.05
CA SER A 19 28.41 -4.88 5.14
C SER A 19 27.91 -4.26 6.46
N ALA A 20 26.61 -4.41 6.73
CA ALA A 20 26.08 -4.23 8.07
C ALA A 20 26.37 -5.51 8.87
N SER A 21 27.48 -5.49 9.62
CA SER A 21 27.82 -6.53 10.58
C SER A 21 26.96 -6.41 11.83
N ALA A 22 25.92 -7.22 11.94
CA ALA A 22 25.31 -7.57 13.21
C ALA A 22 25.59 -9.06 13.48
N PHE A 23 26.53 -9.31 14.40
CA PHE A 23 26.83 -10.65 14.89
C PHE A 23 25.63 -11.22 15.69
N VAL A 24 25.07 -12.34 15.22
CA VAL A 24 24.85 -13.65 15.91
C VAL A 24 24.27 -13.58 17.35
N ASP A 25 23.21 -14.26 17.80
CA ASP A 25 22.45 -15.45 17.38
C ASP A 25 21.11 -15.44 18.16
N LYS A 26 20.02 -15.99 17.59
CA LYS A 26 19.40 -17.22 18.11
C LYS A 26 18.23 -17.68 17.24
N VAL A 27 18.37 -18.92 16.77
CA VAL A 27 17.40 -19.77 16.05
C VAL A 27 16.03 -19.83 16.74
N ALA A 28 14.97 -19.54 15.98
CA ALA A 28 13.68 -20.21 16.09
C ALA A 28 13.00 -20.23 14.70
N GLU A 29 13.06 -21.42 14.10
CA GLU A 29 12.14 -22.09 13.17
C GLU A 29 10.82 -21.37 12.79
N CYS A 30 10.51 -21.32 11.49
CA CYS A 30 9.29 -20.76 10.92
C CYS A 30 8.02 -21.38 11.55
N SER A 31 7.09 -20.54 11.99
CA SER A 31 5.67 -20.89 12.06
C SER A 31 4.82 -19.65 11.79
N ASN A 32 3.86 -19.84 10.89
CA ASN A 32 2.89 -18.87 10.43
C ASN A 32 1.90 -18.58 11.56
N GLU A 33 2.15 -17.51 12.28
CA GLU A 33 1.23 -16.88 13.20
C GLU A 33 1.34 -15.37 13.01
N THR A 34 0.18 -14.72 12.97
CA THR A 34 0.06 -13.26 13.03
C THR A 34 0.80 -12.77 14.26
N GLU A 35 2.06 -12.36 14.11
CA GLU A 35 2.80 -11.64 15.14
C GLU A 35 2.10 -10.31 15.35
N THR A 36 1.20 -10.28 16.31
CA THR A 36 0.94 -9.06 17.06
C THR A 36 2.27 -8.70 17.72
N VAL A 37 3.07 -7.89 17.02
CA VAL A 37 4.21 -7.18 17.59
C VAL A 37 3.67 -6.48 18.84
N GLN A 38 4.10 -6.95 20.02
CA GLN A 38 3.84 -6.25 21.27
C GLN A 38 4.65 -4.97 21.25
N ILE A 39 4.06 -3.93 20.66
CA ILE A 39 4.55 -2.56 20.79
C ILE A 39 4.29 -2.16 22.24
N SER A 40 5.35 -2.16 23.02
CA SER A 40 5.47 -1.57 24.34
C SER A 40 4.84 -0.18 24.39
N ASP A 41 3.83 -0.01 25.25
CA ASP A 41 3.23 1.26 25.72
C ASP A 41 3.35 2.44 24.76
N GLN A 42 2.47 2.49 23.75
CA GLN A 42 2.27 3.71 22.97
C GLN A 42 0.86 4.18 23.27
N GLY A 43 0.76 5.25 24.06
CA GLY A 43 -0.51 5.96 24.24
C GLY A 43 -1.14 6.27 22.88
N GLU A 44 -2.47 6.36 22.87
CA GLU A 44 -3.19 6.65 21.63
C GLU A 44 -2.57 7.87 20.92
N PRO A 45 -2.23 7.73 19.64
CA PRO A 45 -1.62 8.83 18.91
C PRO A 45 -2.56 10.03 18.86
N SER A 46 -1.99 11.24 18.79
CA SER A 46 -2.78 12.45 18.58
C SER A 46 -3.67 12.31 17.33
N VAL A 47 -4.86 12.94 17.37
CA VAL A 47 -5.80 12.97 16.24
C VAL A 47 -5.12 13.44 14.95
N SER A 48 -4.21 14.40 15.03
CA SER A 48 -3.45 14.88 13.87
C SER A 48 -2.58 13.77 13.25
N THR A 49 -1.99 12.90 14.08
CA THR A 49 -1.19 11.78 13.62
C THR A 49 -2.08 10.71 12.99
N MET A 50 -3.24 10.41 13.59
CA MET A 50 -4.20 9.47 13.01
C MET A 50 -4.72 9.93 11.64
N LEU A 51 -5.01 11.23 11.49
CA LEU A 51 -5.49 11.81 10.23
C LEU A 51 -4.43 11.82 9.12
N MET A 52 -3.15 11.97 9.47
CA MET A 52 -2.07 11.96 8.49
C MET A 52 -1.66 10.52 8.14
N ASN A 53 -1.60 9.63 9.13
CA ASN A 53 -1.06 8.29 9.01
C ASN A 53 -2.17 7.24 8.80
N PHE A 54 -2.93 7.36 7.71
CA PHE A 54 -3.94 6.38 7.34
C PHE A 54 -3.44 5.42 6.25
N THR A 55 -3.97 4.20 6.24
CA THR A 55 -3.54 3.15 5.30
C THR A 55 -4.45 3.09 4.08
N ASN A 56 -3.87 2.67 2.95
CA ASN A 56 -4.54 2.53 1.66
C ASN A 56 -4.34 1.11 1.11
N ASP A 57 -4.60 0.11 1.96
CA ASP A 57 -4.24 -1.30 1.71
C ASP A 57 -4.97 -1.95 0.52
N PHE A 58 -5.95 -1.26 -0.06
CA PHE A 58 -6.70 -1.75 -1.22
C PHE A 58 -6.05 -1.40 -2.56
N ASP A 59 -5.10 -0.47 -2.60
CA ASP A 59 -4.43 -0.08 -3.84
C ASP A 59 -3.35 -1.10 -4.22
N PRO A 60 -3.49 -1.81 -5.36
CA PRO A 60 -2.49 -2.80 -5.78
C PRO A 60 -1.13 -2.20 -6.15
N TYR A 61 -1.00 -0.88 -6.25
CA TYR A 61 0.25 -0.19 -6.57
C TYR A 61 0.91 0.50 -5.38
N GLU A 62 0.35 0.35 -4.17
CA GLU A 62 0.90 0.91 -2.94
C GLU A 62 1.17 2.43 -3.03
N ALA A 63 0.29 3.19 -3.69
CA ALA A 63 0.41 4.63 -3.73
C ALA A 63 0.31 5.21 -2.30
N LEU A 64 1.21 6.15 -2.00
CA LEU A 64 1.24 6.84 -0.69
C LEU A 64 -0.06 7.60 -0.39
N SER A 65 -0.71 8.11 -1.44
CA SER A 65 -2.01 8.78 -1.35
C SER A 65 -3.09 7.91 -1.97
N THR A 66 -4.30 7.96 -1.43
CA THR A 66 -5.46 7.24 -1.99
C THR A 66 -5.72 7.63 -3.45
N PRO A 67 -5.76 6.67 -4.39
CA PRO A 67 -6.15 6.93 -5.77
C PRO A 67 -7.57 7.49 -5.88
N LEU A 68 -7.79 8.31 -6.92
CA LEU A 68 -9.05 8.98 -7.15
C LEU A 68 -9.93 8.19 -8.15
N TYR A 69 -10.99 7.55 -7.65
CA TYR A 69 -11.91 6.75 -8.47
C TYR A 69 -13.04 7.60 -9.06
N GLN A 70 -12.73 8.43 -10.07
CA GLN A 70 -13.71 9.24 -10.82
C GLN A 70 -14.44 8.45 -11.91
N THR A 71 -15.02 7.31 -11.53
CA THR A 71 -15.84 6.49 -12.44
C THR A 71 -17.29 6.46 -11.96
N ALA A 72 -18.23 6.22 -12.87
CA ALA A 72 -19.61 5.94 -12.50
C ALA A 72 -19.83 4.46 -12.14
N THR A 73 -19.15 3.54 -12.82
CA THR A 73 -19.38 2.09 -12.72
C THR A 73 -18.08 1.31 -12.52
N PHE A 74 -18.19 0.11 -11.97
CA PHE A 74 -17.10 -0.83 -11.74
C PHE A 74 -17.36 -2.16 -12.46
N LYS A 75 -16.30 -2.78 -12.96
CA LYS A 75 -16.37 -4.07 -13.65
C LYS A 75 -16.81 -5.16 -12.66
N GLN A 76 -17.85 -5.91 -13.04
CA GLN A 76 -18.30 -7.07 -12.25
C GLN A 76 -17.49 -8.33 -12.59
N PRO A 77 -17.26 -9.24 -11.64
CA PRO A 77 -16.54 -10.50 -11.89
C PRO A 77 -17.24 -11.39 -12.92
N SER A 78 -18.56 -11.51 -12.85
CA SER A 78 -19.39 -12.29 -13.79
C SER A 78 -20.81 -11.70 -13.87
N ALA A 79 -21.70 -12.33 -14.65
CA ALA A 79 -23.10 -11.90 -14.76
C ALA A 79 -23.94 -12.23 -13.51
N THR A 80 -23.45 -13.10 -12.62
CA THR A 80 -24.19 -13.61 -11.47
C THR A 80 -23.53 -13.30 -10.12
N GLU A 81 -22.32 -12.74 -10.14
CA GLU A 81 -21.54 -12.39 -8.95
C GLU A 81 -21.29 -10.89 -8.90
N TYR A 82 -21.30 -10.33 -7.69
CA TYR A 82 -21.06 -8.90 -7.47
C TYR A 82 -19.65 -8.65 -6.97
N GLY A 83 -19.01 -7.61 -7.51
CA GLY A 83 -17.78 -7.06 -6.95
C GLY A 83 -18.05 -6.25 -5.68
N PRO A 84 -16.99 -5.75 -5.02
CA PRO A 84 -17.12 -4.88 -3.84
C PRO A 84 -17.80 -3.54 -4.15
N TYR A 85 -17.72 -3.10 -5.41
CA TYR A 85 -18.34 -1.88 -5.90
C TYR A 85 -19.03 -2.16 -7.24
N ASP A 86 -20.18 -1.54 -7.47
CA ASP A 86 -20.96 -1.65 -8.69
C ASP A 86 -21.13 -0.28 -9.38
N TYR A 87 -21.64 0.68 -8.63
CA TYR A 87 -22.00 2.02 -9.05
C TYR A 87 -21.60 3.02 -7.97
N THR A 88 -20.91 4.09 -8.36
CA THR A 88 -20.29 5.05 -7.42
C THR A 88 -21.26 5.69 -6.44
N ARG A 89 -22.53 5.83 -6.82
CA ARG A 89 -23.58 6.35 -5.92
C ARG A 89 -23.83 5.41 -4.73
N SER A 90 -23.72 4.09 -4.93
CA SER A 90 -23.87 3.08 -3.89
C SER A 90 -22.57 2.89 -3.09
N GLY A 91 -21.42 2.82 -3.79
CA GLY A 91 -20.12 2.52 -3.20
C GLY A 91 -18.96 3.09 -4.02
N ASN A 92 -17.97 3.71 -3.38
CA ASN A 92 -16.77 4.21 -4.08
C ASN A 92 -15.52 4.10 -3.19
N PRO A 93 -14.42 3.48 -3.65
CA PRO A 93 -13.24 3.26 -2.82
C PRO A 93 -12.66 4.53 -2.19
N THR A 94 -12.63 5.63 -2.93
CA THR A 94 -12.11 6.91 -2.42
C THR A 94 -13.03 7.48 -1.34
N ARG A 95 -14.36 7.40 -1.53
CA ARG A 95 -15.34 7.86 -0.55
C ARG A 95 -15.31 7.00 0.72
N ASP A 96 -15.29 5.69 0.57
CA ASP A 96 -15.26 4.73 1.68
C ASP A 96 -14.01 4.93 2.56
N ALA A 97 -12.86 5.27 1.97
CA ALA A 97 -11.65 5.59 2.73
C ALA A 97 -11.90 6.79 3.67
N LEU A 98 -12.49 7.87 3.18
CA LEU A 98 -12.85 9.04 3.99
C LEU A 98 -13.87 8.69 5.09
N GLU A 99 -14.92 7.95 4.75
CA GLU A 99 -15.95 7.54 5.70
C GLU A 99 -15.38 6.72 6.85
N ARG A 100 -14.46 5.79 6.56
CA ARG A 100 -13.75 5.01 7.59
C ARG A 100 -12.84 5.86 8.47
N LEU A 101 -12.16 6.87 7.91
CA LEU A 101 -11.35 7.79 8.71
C LEU A 101 -12.24 8.59 9.67
N LEU A 102 -13.35 9.13 9.19
CA LEU A 102 -14.27 9.92 10.02
C LEU A 102 -14.92 9.06 11.11
N ALA A 103 -15.35 7.84 10.78
CA ALA A 103 -15.92 6.91 11.76
C ALA A 103 -14.94 6.49 12.86
N LYS A 104 -13.63 6.63 12.66
CA LYS A 104 -12.61 6.40 13.71
C LYS A 104 -12.44 7.58 14.67
N LEU A 105 -12.92 8.76 14.28
CA LEU A 105 -12.82 9.98 15.08
C LEU A 105 -14.06 10.26 15.94
N ASP A 106 -15.19 9.66 15.58
CA ASP A 106 -16.44 9.69 16.35
C ASP A 106 -16.31 8.83 17.63
#